data_AF-A0A2E7KVB0-F1
#
_entry.id   AF-A0A2E7KVB0-F1
#
_cell.length_a   1.000
_cell.length_b   1.000
_cell.length_c   1.000
_cell.angle_alpha   90.00
_cell.angle_beta   90.00
_cell.angle_gamma   90.00
#
_symmetry.space_group_name_H-M   'P 1'
#
loop_
_entity.id
_entity.type
_entity.pdbx_description
1 polymer ?
#
loop_
_entity_poly.entity_id
_entity_poly.type
_entity_poly.pdbx_seq_one_letter_code
_entity_poly.pdbx_strand_id
1 'polypeptide(L)'
;MIRPESIQAIGDEIVILWEGGKETFYKMDVLRAESPSAENKGESDLMGNRIGGTDQTSFPGIKVTGWENIGGYAIQFYFSDGHNTGLFSYDLLLELAE
;
A
#
# COMPACT_ATOMS: atom_id res chain seq x y z
N MET A 1 6.27 -17.11 5.00
CA MET A 1 5.33 -15.98 4.87
C MET A 1 5.37 -15.24 6.19
N ILE A 2 6.07 -14.10 6.23
CA ILE A 2 6.24 -13.31 7.46
C ILE A 2 4.99 -12.46 7.67
N ARG A 3 4.61 -12.29 8.94
CA ARG A 3 3.42 -11.53 9.34
C ARG A 3 3.83 -10.20 9.95
N PRO A 4 3.04 -9.13 9.82
CA PRO A 4 3.29 -7.91 10.55
C PRO A 4 3.02 -8.16 12.05
N GLU A 5 4.01 -7.91 12.89
CA GLU A 5 3.90 -7.93 14.35
C GLU A 5 3.38 -6.58 14.87
N SER A 6 3.85 -5.48 14.27
CA SER A 6 3.40 -4.13 14.61
C SER A 6 3.44 -3.21 13.40
N ILE A 7 2.53 -2.24 13.36
CA ILE A 7 2.47 -1.21 12.33
C ILE A 7 2.32 0.13 13.05
N GLN A 8 3.14 1.10 12.66
CA GLN A 8 3.17 2.43 13.27
C GLN A 8 3.22 3.50 12.18
N ALA A 9 2.51 4.60 12.40
CA ALA A 9 2.64 5.81 11.59
C ALA A 9 3.57 6.80 12.30
N ILE A 10 4.67 7.14 11.65
CA ILE A 10 5.67 8.08 12.17
C ILE A 10 5.80 9.24 11.18
N GLY A 11 5.24 10.39 11.52
CA GLY A 11 5.25 11.56 10.64
C GLY A 11 4.45 11.34 9.36
N ASP A 12 5.15 11.12 8.24
CA ASP A 12 4.58 10.85 6.91
C ASP A 12 4.97 9.44 6.40
N GLU A 13 5.40 8.57 7.30
CA GLU A 13 5.90 7.24 6.99
C GLU A 13 5.12 6.17 7.79
N ILE A 14 4.91 5.02 7.15
CA ILE A 14 4.41 3.80 7.78
C ILE A 14 5.59 2.87 8.01
N VAL A 15 5.73 2.45 9.26
CA VAL A 15 6.73 1.48 9.69
C VAL A 15 6.02 0.17 10.01
N ILE A 16 6.48 -0.91 9.39
CA ILE A 16 5.97 -2.25 9.64
C ILE A 16 7.10 -3.09 10.25
N LEU A 17 6.89 -3.54 11.47
CA LEU A 17 7.71 -4.56 12.11
C LEU A 17 7.13 -5.92 11.74
N TRP A 18 7.94 -6.74 11.09
CA TRP A 18 7.61 -8.11 10.68
C TRP A 18 8.11 -9.12 11.70
N GLU A 19 7.43 -10.26 11.75
CA GLU A 19 7.84 -11.43 12.51
C GLU A 19 9.28 -11.82 12.14
N GLY A 20 10.15 -11.93 13.15
CA GLY A 20 11.59 -12.14 12.98
C GLY A 20 12.43 -10.86 13.07
N GLY A 21 11.81 -9.71 13.33
CA GLY A 21 12.52 -8.45 13.61
C GLY A 21 12.93 -7.65 12.36
N LYS A 22 12.42 -8.01 11.17
CA LYS A 22 12.60 -7.19 9.97
C LYS A 22 11.71 -5.96 10.08
N GLU A 23 12.25 -4.78 9.84
CA GLU A 23 11.49 -3.52 9.79
C GLU A 23 11.49 -3.00 8.36
N THR A 24 10.35 -2.50 7.91
CA THR A 24 10.24 -1.83 6.61
C THR A 24 9.54 -0.48 6.77
N PHE A 25 9.91 0.47 5.92
CA PHE A 25 9.51 1.87 6.00
C PHE A 25 8.95 2.29 4.65
N TYR A 26 7.75 2.87 4.65
CA TYR A 26 7.11 3.33 3.43
C TYR A 26 6.61 4.75 3.61
N LYS A 27 6.87 5.63 2.65
CA LYS A 27 6.22 6.94 2.63
C LYS A 27 4.74 6.78 2.33
N MET A 28 3.90 7.54 3.03
CA MET A 28 2.44 7.48 2.84
C MET A 28 2.03 7.85 1.41
N ASP A 29 2.72 8.80 0.79
CA ASP A 29 2.57 9.17 -0.63
C ASP A 29 2.87 7.99 -1.58
N VAL A 30 3.98 7.30 -1.34
CA VAL A 30 4.41 6.13 -2.14
C VAL A 30 3.43 4.98 -1.96
N LEU A 31 2.99 4.69 -0.73
CA LEU A 31 1.93 3.69 -0.51
C LEU A 31 0.67 4.06 -1.28
N ARG A 32 0.26 5.33 -1.29
CA ARG A 32 -0.92 5.76 -2.05
C ARG A 32 -0.73 5.62 -3.56
N ALA A 33 0.47 5.91 -4.07
CA ALA A 33 0.84 5.76 -5.48
C ALA A 33 0.94 4.29 -5.92
N GLU A 34 1.42 3.41 -5.04
CA GLU A 34 1.57 1.96 -5.28
C GLU A 34 0.34 1.14 -4.87
N SER A 35 -0.76 1.81 -4.51
CA SER A 35 -2.01 1.15 -4.15
C SER A 35 -2.48 0.25 -5.30
N PRO A 36 -2.59 -1.08 -5.11
CA PRO A 36 -2.91 -2.02 -6.19
C PRO A 36 -4.41 -2.03 -6.55
N SER A 37 -5.17 -1.00 -6.16
CA SER A 37 -6.57 -0.82 -6.54
C SER A 37 -6.74 -0.81 -8.06
N ALA A 38 -7.89 -1.29 -8.55
CA ALA A 38 -8.26 -1.25 -9.97
C ALA A 38 -8.15 0.17 -10.58
N GLU A 39 -8.36 1.20 -9.75
CA GLU A 39 -8.22 2.62 -10.11
C GLU A 39 -6.77 3.05 -10.43
N ASN A 40 -5.78 2.35 -9.88
CA ASN A 40 -4.35 2.67 -10.01
C ASN A 40 -3.64 1.74 -11.00
N LYS A 41 -3.91 0.42 -10.94
CA LYS A 41 -3.32 -0.54 -11.87
C LYS A 41 -3.95 -0.49 -13.27
N GLY A 42 -5.16 0.07 -13.39
CA GLY A 42 -5.96 -0.07 -14.59
C GLY A 42 -6.40 -1.52 -14.80
N GLU A 43 -7.49 -1.72 -15.53
CA GLU A 43 -7.81 -3.06 -16.01
C GLU A 43 -6.87 -3.36 -17.19
N SER A 44 -6.06 -4.40 -17.07
CA SER A 44 -5.38 -4.99 -18.23
C SER A 44 -6.46 -5.72 -19.03
N ASP A 45 -6.92 -5.13 -20.14
CA ASP A 45 -7.72 -5.86 -21.11
C ASP A 45 -6.90 -7.07 -21.62
N LEU A 46 -7.58 -8.16 -21.98
CA LEU A 46 -6.99 -9.42 -22.47
C LEU A 46 -6.06 -9.24 -23.69
N MET A 47 -6.07 -8.07 -24.32
CA MET A 47 -5.19 -7.67 -25.42
C MET A 47 -3.98 -6.80 -25.00
N GLY A 48 -3.70 -6.64 -23.70
CA GLY A 48 -2.52 -5.92 -23.20
C GLY A 48 -2.60 -4.39 -23.31
N ASN A 49 -3.79 -3.84 -23.60
CA ASN A 49 -4.01 -2.40 -23.65
C ASN A 49 -4.47 -1.92 -22.27
N ARG A 50 -3.68 -1.03 -21.65
CA ARG A 50 -4.04 -0.38 -20.38
C ARG A 50 -5.15 0.62 -20.65
N ILE A 51 -6.40 0.27 -20.32
CA ILE A 51 -7.55 1.17 -20.42
C ILE A 51 -7.89 1.64 -19.00
N GLY A 52 -7.68 2.93 -18.73
CA GLY A 52 -7.85 3.48 -17.39
C GLY A 52 -6.65 3.25 -16.47
N GLY A 53 -6.59 4.04 -15.41
CA GLY A 53 -5.41 4.26 -14.58
C GLY A 53 -5.11 5.75 -14.55
N THR A 54 -5.13 6.34 -13.36
CA THR A 54 -4.73 7.74 -13.22
C THR A 54 -3.21 7.78 -13.28
N ASP A 55 -2.60 8.56 -14.18
CA ASP A 55 -1.14 8.78 -14.22
C ASP A 55 -0.64 9.63 -13.03
N GLN A 56 -1.44 9.73 -11.96
CA GLN A 56 -1.08 10.42 -10.73
C GLN A 56 -0.10 9.55 -9.96
N THR A 57 1.16 9.73 -10.31
CA THR A 57 2.35 9.09 -9.73
C THR A 57 2.79 9.73 -8.41
N SER A 58 2.12 10.79 -7.95
CA SER A 58 2.41 11.42 -6.66
C SER A 58 1.14 12.02 -6.06
N PHE A 59 0.94 11.76 -4.78
CA PHE A 59 -0.20 12.23 -3.99
C PHE A 59 0.31 13.12 -2.83
N PRO A 60 0.90 14.29 -3.13
CA PRO A 60 1.62 15.11 -2.15
C PRO A 60 0.72 15.52 -0.99
N GLY A 61 1.11 15.11 0.22
CA GLY A 61 0.41 15.44 1.47
C GLY A 61 -0.69 14.46 1.85
N ILE A 62 -0.84 13.34 1.14
CA ILE A 62 -1.72 12.26 1.57
C ILE A 62 -1.12 11.51 2.76
N LYS A 63 -1.94 11.38 3.80
CA LYS A 63 -1.58 10.65 5.01
C LYS A 63 -2.39 9.39 5.16
N VAL A 64 -1.77 8.37 5.70
CA VAL A 64 -2.47 7.19 6.20
C VAL A 64 -3.14 7.56 7.53
N THR A 65 -4.46 7.48 7.55
CA THR A 65 -5.29 7.78 8.73
C THR A 65 -5.59 6.52 9.57
N GLY A 66 -5.37 5.33 9.01
CA GLY A 66 -5.47 4.07 9.72
C GLY A 66 -5.12 2.88 8.84
N TRP A 67 -5.18 1.67 9.40
CA TRP A 67 -4.96 0.42 8.67
C TRP A 67 -5.66 -0.75 9.34
N GLU A 68 -5.96 -1.79 8.56
CA GLU A 68 -6.54 -3.04 9.04
C GLU A 68 -5.87 -4.26 8.40
N ASN A 69 -5.73 -5.34 9.16
CA ASN A 69 -5.19 -6.60 8.65
C ASN A 69 -6.29 -7.44 8.01
N ILE A 70 -6.10 -7.80 6.75
CA ILE A 70 -7.09 -8.54 5.96
C ILE A 70 -6.65 -10.00 5.84
N GLY A 71 -7.40 -10.88 6.51
CA GLY A 71 -7.29 -12.33 6.38
C GLY A 71 -5.91 -12.92 6.71
N GLY A 72 -5.00 -12.15 7.32
CA GLY A 72 -3.64 -12.59 7.59
C GLY A 72 -2.74 -12.67 6.35
N TYR A 73 -3.09 -12.04 5.24
CA TYR A 73 -2.29 -12.04 4.00
C TYR A 73 -2.03 -10.65 3.40
N ALA A 74 -2.84 -9.65 3.80
CA ALA A 74 -2.74 -8.30 3.29
C ALA A 74 -3.06 -7.27 4.38
N ILE A 75 -2.69 -6.02 4.11
CA ILE A 75 -3.01 -4.85 4.92
C ILE A 75 -3.81 -3.89 4.06
N GLN A 76 -4.95 -3.44 4.55
CA GLN A 76 -5.70 -2.35 3.96
C GLN A 76 -5.30 -1.04 4.65
N PHE A 77 -4.86 -0.05 3.89
CA PHE A 77 -4.58 1.29 4.41
C PHE A 77 -5.74 2.24 4.11
N TYR A 78 -6.07 3.07 5.09
CA TYR A 78 -7.01 4.18 4.95
C TYR A 78 -6.22 5.46 4.72
N PHE A 79 -6.49 6.16 3.63
CA PHE A 79 -5.82 7.41 3.29
C PHE A 79 -6.73 8.61 3.54
N SER A 80 -6.14 9.78 3.83
CA SER A 80 -6.90 11.01 4.14
C SER A 80 -7.68 11.58 2.96
N ASP A 81 -7.37 11.13 1.72
CA ASP A 81 -8.12 11.41 0.49
C ASP A 81 -9.49 10.69 0.45
N GLY A 82 -9.75 9.80 1.42
CA GLY A 82 -10.92 8.92 1.42
C GLY A 82 -10.67 7.59 0.69
N HIS A 83 -9.47 7.37 0.15
CA HIS A 83 -9.10 6.11 -0.51
C HIS A 83 -8.87 5.00 0.52
N ASN A 84 -9.50 3.86 0.32
CA ASN A 84 -9.43 2.72 1.25
C ASN A 84 -9.59 1.36 0.57
N THR A 85 -9.48 1.29 -0.76
CA THR A 85 -9.73 0.07 -1.53
C THR A 85 -8.47 -0.75 -1.80
N GLY A 86 -7.29 -0.17 -1.55
CA GLY A 86 -6.00 -0.81 -1.79
C GLY A 86 -5.69 -1.91 -0.77
N LEU A 87 -5.55 -3.14 -1.25
CA LEU A 87 -5.10 -4.28 -0.44
C LEU A 87 -3.63 -4.56 -0.72
N PHE A 88 -2.78 -4.28 0.26
CA PHE A 88 -1.35 -4.48 0.16
C PHE A 88 -0.98 -5.83 0.72
N SER A 89 -0.80 -6.80 -0.17
CA SER A 89 -0.27 -8.13 0.21
C SER A 89 1.05 -7.99 0.93
N TYR A 90 1.34 -8.87 1.90
CA TYR A 90 2.62 -8.82 2.61
C TYR A 90 3.82 -8.93 1.69
N ASP A 91 3.70 -9.75 0.64
CA ASP A 91 4.70 -9.92 -0.40
C ASP A 91 4.97 -8.62 -1.16
N LEU A 92 3.90 -7.92 -1.58
CA LEU A 92 3.99 -6.60 -2.23
C LEU A 92 4.67 -5.58 -1.33
N LEU A 93 4.31 -5.54 -0.04
CA LEU A 93 4.96 -4.63 0.90
C LEU A 93 6.45 -4.92 0.99
N LEU A 94 6.83 -6.19 1.11
CA LEU A 94 8.24 -6.57 1.17
C LEU A 94 9.00 -6.22 -0.11
N GLU A 95 8.38 -6.37 -1.28
CA GLU A 95 8.94 -5.96 -2.58
C GLU A 95 9.11 -4.44 -2.66
N LEU A 96 8.13 -3.67 -2.17
CA LEU A 96 8.20 -2.20 -2.11
C LEU A 96 9.25 -1.67 -1.12
N ALA A 97 9.77 -2.52 -0.24
CA ALA A 97 10.80 -2.17 0.73
C ALA A 97 12.22 -2.48 0.25
N GLU A 98 12.39 -3.16 -0.90
CA GLU A 98 13.68 -3.39 -1.57
C GLU A 98 14.02 -2.25 -2.54
#